data_AF-A0A834ZFI0-F1
#
_entry.id   AF-A0A834ZFI0-F1
#
_cell.length_a   1.000
_cell.length_b   1.000
_cell.length_c   1.000
_cell.angle_alpha   90.00
_cell.angle_beta   90.00
_cell.angle_gamma   90.00
#
_symmetry.space_group_name_H-M   'P 1'
#
loop_
_entity.id
_entity.type
_entity.pdbx_description
1 polymer ?
#
loop_
_entity_poly.entity_id
_entity_poly.type
_entity_poly.pdbx_seq_one_letter_code
_entity_poly.pdbx_strand_id
1 'polypeptide(L)'
;MVRGKREWLCELLQCHSAILFRGFGVSSPQDFGRVVGAFDWEEMGYIGATTRLKVTDRVHTANEAPLDQLINFHHEMALLKQFPSKIFFFCSQPSPEGGETSIVPSHLIVEKMEERMPEFVAKLSEIGFIHVLKTAKENDSNTVISKTWKWLLKTEDEAEAEKRYAKLRKLE
;
A
#
# COMPACT_ATOMS: atom_id res chain seq x y z
N MET A 1 23.43 11.71 7.52
CA MET A 1 23.55 11.65 6.05
C MET A 1 22.21 11.98 5.37
N VAL A 2 21.10 11.28 5.65
CA VAL A 2 19.77 11.58 5.06
C VAL A 2 19.31 13.03 5.31
N ARG A 3 19.33 13.49 6.57
CA ARG A 3 18.89 14.85 6.95
C ARG A 3 19.53 15.97 6.11
N GLY A 4 20.82 15.85 5.81
CA GLY A 4 21.57 16.86 5.05
C GLY A 4 21.44 16.76 3.53
N LYS A 5 20.68 15.77 3.02
CA LYS A 5 20.48 15.52 1.59
C LYS A 5 18.99 15.34 1.23
N ARG A 6 18.08 15.74 2.13
CA ARG A 6 16.65 15.49 2.00
C ARG A 6 16.07 16.05 0.71
N GLU A 7 16.36 17.31 0.39
CA GLU A 7 15.84 17.98 -0.82
C GLU A 7 16.28 17.26 -2.09
N TRP A 8 17.57 16.97 -2.21
CA TRP A 8 18.12 16.20 -3.32
C TRP A 8 17.50 14.80 -3.45
N LEU A 9 17.26 14.10 -2.32
CA LEU A 9 16.56 12.81 -2.35
C LEU A 9 15.09 12.94 -2.78
N CYS A 10 14.41 14.04 -2.43
CA CYS A 10 13.05 14.33 -2.91
C CYS A 10 13.05 14.56 -4.43
N GLU A 11 14.00 15.34 -4.95
CA GLU A 11 14.15 15.59 -6.38
C GLU A 11 14.42 14.29 -7.16
N LEU A 12 15.34 13.45 -6.67
CA LEU A 12 15.59 12.14 -7.26
C LEU A 12 14.34 11.27 -7.26
N LEU A 13 13.57 11.27 -6.17
CA LEU A 13 12.36 10.47 -6.07
C LEU A 13 11.29 10.95 -7.06
N GLN A 14 11.16 12.27 -7.23
CA GLN A 14 10.25 12.85 -8.23
C GLN A 14 10.65 12.46 -9.66
N CYS A 15 11.94 12.48 -9.98
CA CYS A 15 12.43 12.14 -11.32
C CYS A 15 12.35 10.63 -11.63
N HIS A 16 12.59 9.77 -10.64
CA HIS A 16 12.79 8.34 -10.86
C HIS A 16 11.66 7.44 -10.33
N SER A 17 10.64 8.00 -9.68
CA SER A 17 9.52 7.30 -9.03
C SER A 17 9.90 6.43 -7.81
N ALA A 18 11.14 5.89 -7.75
CA ALA A 18 11.64 5.09 -6.64
C ALA A 18 13.16 5.24 -6.47
N ILE A 19 13.65 4.99 -5.26
CA ILE A 19 15.09 5.00 -4.93
C ILE A 19 15.43 3.74 -4.14
N LEU A 20 16.44 3.00 -4.59
CA LEU A 20 17.02 1.88 -3.85
C LEU A 20 18.28 2.32 -3.09
N PHE A 21 18.22 2.25 -1.76
CA PHE A 21 19.38 2.45 -0.91
C PHE A 21 20.08 1.11 -0.64
N ARG A 22 21.30 0.92 -1.16
CA ARG A 22 22.09 -0.31 -1.02
C ARG A 22 23.49 -0.01 -0.48
N GLY A 23 24.03 -0.93 0.33
CA GLY A 23 25.39 -0.80 0.89
C GLY A 23 25.47 0.01 2.18
N PHE A 24 24.33 0.25 2.85
CA PHE A 24 24.28 0.92 4.16
C PHE A 24 24.17 -0.12 5.28
N GLY A 25 24.76 0.17 6.45
CA GLY A 25 24.71 -0.68 7.64
C GLY A 25 23.36 -0.64 8.36
N VAL A 26 22.27 -0.90 7.66
CA VAL A 26 20.90 -1.00 8.20
C VAL A 26 20.56 -2.48 8.29
N SER A 27 20.60 -3.05 9.49
CA SER A 27 20.43 -4.50 9.70
C SER A 27 19.27 -4.85 10.61
N SER A 28 18.64 -3.88 11.26
CA SER A 28 17.50 -4.09 12.15
C SER A 28 16.30 -3.19 11.83
N PRO A 29 15.08 -3.57 12.25
CA PRO A 29 13.90 -2.71 12.19
C PRO A 29 14.10 -1.36 12.91
N GLN A 30 14.91 -1.32 13.97
CA GLN A 30 15.24 -0.11 14.70
C GLN A 30 16.14 0.81 13.87
N ASP A 31 17.15 0.26 13.19
CA ASP A 31 18.00 1.04 12.27
C ASP A 31 17.16 1.60 11.13
N PHE A 32 16.30 0.77 10.54
CA PHE A 32 15.40 1.18 9.47
C PHE A 32 14.45 2.29 9.94
N GLY A 33 13.86 2.15 11.13
CA GLY A 33 13.03 3.20 11.73
C GLY A 33 13.79 4.53 11.90
N ARG A 34 15.07 4.51 12.27
CA ARG A 34 15.91 5.72 12.33
C ARG A 34 16.14 6.33 10.95
N VAL A 35 16.32 5.52 9.91
CA VAL A 35 16.42 6.01 8.52
C VAL A 35 15.13 6.68 8.08
N VAL A 36 13.98 6.01 8.26
CA VAL A 36 12.65 6.56 7.92
C VAL A 36 12.40 7.86 8.68
N GLY A 37 12.68 7.90 9.99
CA GLY A 37 12.53 9.10 10.81
C GLY A 37 13.46 10.25 10.41
N ALA A 38 14.58 9.97 9.73
CA ALA A 38 15.49 11.01 9.26
C ALA A 38 14.96 11.79 8.04
N PHE A 39 13.94 11.28 7.32
CA PHE A 39 13.25 12.01 6.26
C PHE A 39 12.29 13.07 6.81
N ASP A 40 11.88 12.95 8.09
CA ASP A 40 11.02 13.93 8.76
C ASP A 40 9.68 14.14 8.02
N TRP A 41 9.16 13.06 7.44
CA TRP A 41 7.82 13.03 6.86
C TRP A 41 6.80 12.56 7.92
N GLU A 42 5.57 13.06 7.77
CA GLU A 42 4.44 12.64 8.58
C GLU A 42 4.12 11.17 8.33
N GLU A 43 3.88 10.44 9.42
CA GLU A 43 3.47 9.04 9.35
C GLU A 43 1.98 8.96 9.04
N MET A 44 1.63 8.14 8.06
CA MET A 44 0.25 7.76 7.83
C MET A 44 -0.05 6.45 8.58
N GLY A 45 -1.03 6.49 9.48
CA GLY A 45 -1.49 5.30 10.17
C GLY A 45 -2.07 4.27 9.19
N TYR A 46 -1.68 3.00 9.36
CA TYR A 46 -2.19 1.93 8.51
C TYR A 46 -3.64 1.58 8.85
N ILE A 47 -4.53 1.72 7.86
CA ILE A 47 -5.96 1.40 7.97
C ILE A 47 -6.40 0.40 6.88
N GLY A 48 -5.46 -0.32 6.29
CA GLY A 48 -5.73 -1.30 5.23
C GLY A 48 -6.37 -2.59 5.72
N ALA A 49 -6.77 -3.44 4.78
CA ALA A 49 -7.56 -4.64 5.05
C ALA A 49 -6.72 -5.87 5.48
N THR A 50 -5.40 -5.85 5.28
CA THR A 50 -4.52 -6.96 5.68
C THR A 50 -3.97 -6.75 7.08
N THR A 51 -3.66 -7.84 7.80
CA THR A 51 -3.00 -7.74 9.11
C THR A 51 -1.56 -7.27 8.92
N ARG A 52 -1.13 -6.30 9.73
CA ARG A 52 0.28 -5.92 9.85
C ARG A 52 0.66 -5.89 11.33
N LEU A 53 1.80 -6.49 11.67
CA LEU A 53 2.34 -6.46 13.01
C LEU A 53 3.24 -5.23 13.17
N LYS A 54 2.99 -4.43 14.20
CA LYS A 54 3.84 -3.31 14.58
C LYS A 54 5.14 -3.85 15.17
N VAL A 55 6.26 -3.59 14.52
CA VAL A 55 7.61 -4.03 14.95
C VAL A 55 8.30 -2.91 15.74
N THR A 56 8.18 -1.67 15.26
CA THR A 56 8.59 -0.45 15.96
C THR A 56 7.57 0.66 15.71
N ASP A 57 7.80 1.88 16.17
CA ASP A 57 6.81 2.96 16.05
C ASP A 57 6.30 3.20 14.63
N ARG A 58 7.20 3.21 13.65
CA ARG A 58 6.89 3.50 12.24
C ARG A 58 7.09 2.29 11.31
N VAL A 59 7.40 1.13 11.85
CA VAL A 59 7.77 -0.06 11.07
C VAL A 59 6.81 -1.18 11.37
N HIS A 60 6.18 -1.68 10.31
CA HIS A 60 5.24 -2.78 10.34
C HIS A 60 5.71 -3.89 9.40
N THR A 61 5.23 -5.12 9.60
CA THR A 61 5.40 -6.20 8.63
C THR A 61 4.66 -5.88 7.31
N ALA A 62 5.17 -6.39 6.19
CA ALA A 62 4.66 -6.04 4.86
C ALA A 62 3.36 -6.78 4.50
N ASN A 63 3.40 -8.11 4.49
CA ASN A 63 2.26 -8.96 4.18
C ASN A 63 2.42 -10.29 4.91
N GLU A 64 1.30 -10.87 5.34
CA GLU A 64 1.24 -12.18 6.00
C GLU A 64 0.51 -13.22 5.14
N ALA A 65 0.23 -12.91 3.86
CA ALA A 65 -0.34 -13.89 2.95
C ALA A 65 0.66 -15.05 2.69
N PRO A 66 0.16 -16.22 2.27
CA PRO A 66 1.00 -17.37 1.94
C PRO A 66 2.10 -17.04 0.93
N LEU A 67 3.28 -17.66 1.10
CA LEU A 67 4.49 -17.38 0.32
C LEU A 67 4.37 -17.76 -1.17
N ASP A 68 3.44 -18.64 -1.50
CA ASP A 68 3.15 -19.12 -2.85
C ASP A 68 2.16 -18.22 -3.61
N GLN A 69 1.59 -17.19 -2.97
CA GLN A 69 0.62 -16.30 -3.59
C GLN A 69 1.29 -15.11 -4.29
N LEU A 70 0.94 -14.92 -5.56
CA LEU A 70 1.32 -13.74 -6.32
C LEU A 70 0.51 -12.52 -5.85
N ILE A 71 1.21 -11.46 -5.46
CA ILE A 71 0.61 -10.15 -5.18
C ILE A 71 0.60 -9.34 -6.48
N ASN A 72 -0.59 -9.00 -6.97
CA ASN A 72 -0.75 -8.21 -8.18
C ASN A 72 -0.28 -6.75 -7.98
N PHE A 73 0.08 -6.08 -9.07
CA PHE A 73 0.38 -4.64 -9.04
C PHE A 73 -0.83 -3.82 -8.55
N HIS A 74 -0.56 -2.91 -7.63
CA HIS A 74 -1.52 -1.97 -7.08
C HIS A 74 -0.79 -0.75 -6.50
N HIS A 75 -1.52 0.35 -6.31
CA HIS A 75 -1.10 1.41 -5.40
C HIS A 75 -1.52 1.03 -3.98
N GLU A 76 -0.65 1.30 -3.00
CA GLU A 76 -0.97 1.02 -1.59
C GLU A 76 -2.23 1.79 -1.19
N MET A 77 -3.23 1.09 -0.65
CA MET A 77 -4.48 1.69 -0.18
C MET A 77 -5.27 2.47 -1.26
N ALA A 78 -5.15 2.09 -2.54
CA ALA A 78 -5.76 2.80 -3.68
C ALA A 78 -7.29 3.01 -3.59
N LEU A 79 -8.00 2.22 -2.80
CA LEU A 79 -9.45 2.28 -2.63
C LEU A 79 -9.88 3.11 -1.41
N LEU A 80 -8.93 3.76 -0.73
CA LEU A 80 -9.18 4.61 0.43
C LEU A 80 -9.02 6.09 0.06
N LYS A 81 -9.85 6.94 0.69
CA LYS A 81 -9.82 8.39 0.46
C LYS A 81 -8.49 9.03 0.84
N GLN A 82 -7.89 8.53 1.92
CA GLN A 82 -6.53 8.89 2.32
C GLN A 82 -5.66 7.68 2.00
N PHE A 83 -4.60 7.92 1.25
CA PHE A 83 -3.61 6.91 0.83
C PHE A 83 -2.21 7.50 1.00
N PRO A 84 -1.18 6.66 1.19
CA PRO A 84 0.16 7.15 1.46
C PRO A 84 0.75 7.83 0.23
N SER A 85 1.36 9.00 0.41
CA SER A 85 2.08 9.67 -0.68
C SER A 85 3.39 8.96 -1.04
N LYS A 86 3.96 8.18 -0.12
CA LYS A 86 5.25 7.47 -0.23
C LYS A 86 5.21 6.23 0.64
N ILE A 87 5.97 5.21 0.25
CA ILE A 87 6.16 3.98 1.01
C ILE A 87 7.65 3.62 1.05
N PHE A 88 8.09 3.04 2.17
CA PHE A 88 9.42 2.47 2.30
C PHE A 88 9.33 0.96 2.49
N PHE A 89 10.24 0.24 1.85
CA PHE A 89 10.44 -1.19 2.06
C PHE A 89 11.83 -1.44 2.64
N PHE A 90 11.93 -2.44 3.51
CA PHE A 90 13.18 -2.89 4.10
C PHE A 90 13.24 -4.41 4.12
N CYS A 91 14.32 -4.94 3.57
CA CYS A 91 14.63 -6.36 3.57
C CYS A 91 15.50 -6.67 4.80
N SER A 92 14.88 -7.15 5.88
CA SER A 92 15.62 -7.64 7.05
C SER A 92 16.26 -9.01 6.80
N GLN A 93 15.59 -9.85 6.00
CA GLN A 93 16.05 -11.17 5.62
C GLN A 93 15.77 -11.37 4.12
N PRO A 94 16.79 -11.56 3.29
CA PRO A 94 16.59 -11.82 1.86
C PRO A 94 15.96 -13.20 1.67
N SER A 95 15.05 -13.30 0.70
CA SER A 95 14.51 -14.59 0.27
C SER A 95 15.63 -15.44 -0.36
N PRO A 96 15.67 -16.76 -0.12
CA PRO A 96 16.60 -17.64 -0.81
C PRO A 96 16.34 -17.72 -2.32
N GLU A 97 15.07 -17.58 -2.73
CA GLU A 97 14.62 -17.56 -4.12
C GLU A 97 13.35 -16.71 -4.23
N GLY A 98 13.21 -15.97 -5.33
CA GLY A 98 12.06 -15.09 -5.56
C GLY A 98 11.86 -14.05 -4.46
N GLY A 99 10.59 -13.69 -4.18
CA GLY A 99 10.23 -12.76 -3.11
C GLY A 99 10.58 -11.30 -3.41
N GLU A 100 10.89 -10.97 -4.65
CA GLU A 100 11.17 -9.60 -5.05
C GLU A 100 9.92 -8.73 -4.97
N THR A 101 10.10 -7.49 -4.51
CA THR A 101 9.06 -6.47 -4.63
C THR A 101 9.19 -5.78 -5.99
N SER A 102 8.42 -6.25 -6.96
CA SER A 102 8.36 -5.63 -8.28
C SER A 102 7.72 -4.25 -8.21
N ILE A 103 8.35 -3.26 -8.84
CA ILE A 103 7.86 -1.88 -8.90
C ILE A 103 7.77 -1.42 -10.35
N VAL A 104 6.72 -0.64 -10.66
CA VAL A 104 6.50 -0.08 -11.99
C VAL A 104 5.96 1.34 -11.88
N PRO A 105 6.52 2.33 -12.62
CA PRO A 105 5.96 3.67 -12.65
C PRO A 105 4.57 3.67 -13.30
N SER A 106 3.54 4.05 -12.53
CA SER A 106 2.15 3.95 -12.97
C SER A 106 1.81 4.84 -14.17
N HIS A 107 2.46 6.00 -14.32
CA HIS A 107 2.21 6.91 -15.45
C HIS A 107 2.60 6.27 -16.79
N LEU A 108 3.69 5.51 -16.84
CA LEU A 108 4.10 4.77 -18.04
C LEU A 108 3.09 3.69 -18.44
N ILE A 109 2.36 3.12 -17.48
CA ILE A 109 1.27 2.19 -17.77
C ILE A 109 0.09 2.92 -18.39
N VAL A 110 -0.28 4.09 -17.84
CA VAL A 110 -1.36 4.93 -18.40
C VAL A 110 -1.02 5.38 -19.82
N GLU A 111 0.18 5.91 -20.06
CA GLU A 111 0.64 6.32 -21.41
C GLU A 111 0.52 5.15 -22.40
N LYS A 112 0.99 3.95 -22.03
CA LYS A 112 0.88 2.76 -22.87
C LYS A 112 -0.56 2.29 -23.08
N MET A 113 -1.45 2.50 -22.11
CA MET A 113 -2.86 2.19 -22.26
C MET A 113 -3.56 3.19 -23.16
N GLU A 114 -3.24 4.49 -23.06
CA GLU A 114 -3.74 5.53 -23.94
C GLU A 114 -3.33 5.29 -25.39
N GLU A 115 -2.09 4.85 -25.63
CA GLU A 115 -1.62 4.46 -26.96
C GLU A 115 -2.35 3.22 -27.52
N ARG A 116 -2.57 2.19 -26.69
CA ARG A 116 -3.08 0.89 -27.14
C ARG A 116 -4.59 0.77 -27.16
N MET A 117 -5.28 1.49 -26.28
CA MET A 117 -6.72 1.39 -26.05
C MET A 117 -7.33 2.74 -25.65
N PRO A 118 -7.18 3.79 -26.48
CA PRO A 118 -7.58 5.16 -26.14
C PRO A 118 -9.06 5.29 -25.78
N GLU A 119 -9.96 4.60 -26.48
CA GLU A 119 -11.40 4.64 -26.19
C GLU A 119 -11.73 4.05 -24.82
N PHE A 120 -11.02 2.99 -24.41
CA PHE A 120 -11.21 2.38 -23.09
C PHE A 120 -10.73 3.33 -21.98
N VAL A 121 -9.56 3.95 -22.15
CA VAL A 121 -9.04 4.93 -21.19
C VAL A 121 -9.97 6.13 -21.09
N ALA A 122 -10.41 6.70 -22.23
CA ALA A 122 -11.34 7.82 -22.25
C ALA A 122 -12.64 7.50 -21.51
N LYS A 123 -13.21 6.31 -21.75
CA LYS A 123 -14.41 5.85 -21.04
C LYS A 123 -14.15 5.71 -19.54
N LEU A 124 -13.06 5.08 -19.13
CA LEU A 124 -12.69 4.95 -17.71
C LEU A 124 -12.50 6.32 -17.03
N SER A 125 -11.91 7.30 -17.71
CA SER A 125 -11.74 8.66 -17.18
C SER A 125 -13.08 9.40 -17.04
N GLU A 126 -14.04 9.12 -17.92
CA GLU A 126 -15.37 9.76 -17.88
C GLU A 126 -16.27 9.15 -16.80
N ILE A 127 -16.36 7.82 -16.72
CA ILE A 127 -17.36 7.14 -15.87
C ILE A 127 -16.77 6.43 -14.65
N GLY A 128 -15.45 6.29 -14.57
CA GLY A 128 -14.78 5.53 -13.52
C GLY A 128 -15.01 4.03 -13.62
N PHE A 129 -14.95 3.34 -12.47
CA PHE A 129 -15.21 1.92 -12.35
C PHE A 129 -15.95 1.62 -11.04
N ILE A 130 -16.63 0.47 -10.99
CA ILE A 130 -17.28 -0.03 -9.78
C ILE A 130 -16.44 -1.16 -9.21
N HIS A 131 -15.98 -0.99 -7.97
CA HIS A 131 -15.30 -2.06 -7.22
C HIS A 131 -16.29 -2.75 -6.29
N VAL A 132 -16.49 -4.06 -6.50
CA VAL A 132 -17.33 -4.89 -5.63
C VAL A 132 -16.43 -5.73 -4.72
N LEU A 133 -16.36 -5.37 -3.44
CA LEU A 133 -15.66 -6.16 -2.44
C LEU A 133 -16.60 -7.21 -1.85
N LYS A 134 -16.30 -8.49 -2.07
CA LYS A 134 -16.94 -9.60 -1.36
C LYS A 134 -16.07 -9.99 -0.17
N THR A 135 -16.58 -9.76 1.03
CA THR A 135 -15.87 -10.11 2.27
C THR A 135 -15.96 -11.60 2.55
N ALA A 136 -15.00 -12.14 3.30
CA ALA A 136 -15.09 -13.51 3.78
C ALA A 136 -16.32 -13.70 4.69
N LYS A 137 -16.83 -14.94 4.76
CA LYS A 137 -17.92 -15.32 5.69
C LYS A 137 -17.40 -15.41 7.12
N GLU A 138 -16.18 -15.90 7.27
CA GLU A 138 -15.45 -16.05 8.52
C GLU A 138 -14.04 -15.49 8.33
N ASN A 139 -13.36 -15.12 9.41
CA ASN A 139 -11.98 -14.67 9.29
C ASN A 139 -11.08 -15.87 8.96
N ASP A 140 -10.55 -15.92 7.75
CA ASP A 140 -9.63 -16.97 7.31
C ASP A 140 -8.30 -16.36 6.85
N SER A 141 -7.24 -16.60 7.63
CA SER A 141 -5.89 -16.11 7.38
C SER A 141 -5.25 -16.67 6.10
N ASN A 142 -5.82 -17.72 5.49
CA ASN A 142 -5.26 -18.34 4.29
C ASN A 142 -5.66 -17.61 2.99
N THR A 143 -6.49 -16.57 3.09
CA THR A 143 -6.95 -15.79 1.92
C THR A 143 -6.47 -14.35 2.00
N VAL A 144 -6.17 -13.75 0.85
CA VAL A 144 -5.75 -12.33 0.75
C VAL A 144 -6.81 -11.39 1.35
N ILE A 145 -8.10 -11.71 1.15
CA ILE A 145 -9.24 -11.00 1.75
C ILE A 145 -9.75 -11.80 2.95
N SER A 146 -8.97 -11.77 4.03
CA SER A 146 -9.25 -12.54 5.25
C SER A 146 -10.27 -11.91 6.19
N LYS A 147 -10.77 -10.70 5.90
CA LYS A 147 -11.60 -9.91 6.82
C LYS A 147 -13.07 -9.95 6.44
N THR A 148 -13.92 -10.15 7.44
CA THR A 148 -15.39 -10.05 7.32
C THR A 148 -15.86 -8.58 7.27
N TRP A 149 -17.10 -8.36 6.83
CA TRP A 149 -17.74 -7.03 6.92
C TRP A 149 -17.79 -6.51 8.36
N LYS A 150 -17.93 -7.40 9.35
CA LYS A 150 -17.94 -7.05 10.78
C LYS A 150 -16.63 -6.43 11.22
N TRP A 151 -15.51 -7.00 10.76
CA TRP A 151 -14.18 -6.46 11.03
C TRP A 151 -13.99 -5.11 10.33
N LEU A 152 -14.35 -5.01 9.05
CA LEU A 152 -14.18 -3.79 8.26
C LEU A 152 -15.02 -2.62 8.81
N LEU A 153 -16.26 -2.88 9.19
CA LEU A 153 -17.20 -1.87 9.68
C LEU A 153 -17.21 -1.76 11.21
N LYS A 154 -16.39 -2.57 11.90
CA LYS A 154 -16.19 -2.58 13.36
C LYS A 154 -17.49 -2.75 14.16
N THR A 155 -18.42 -3.55 13.67
CA THR A 155 -19.74 -3.75 14.27
C THR A 155 -20.26 -5.15 13.96
N GLU A 156 -21.07 -5.71 14.85
CA GLU A 156 -21.80 -6.95 14.59
C GLU A 156 -23.26 -6.71 14.17
N ASP A 157 -23.74 -5.47 14.31
CA ASP A 157 -25.10 -5.07 13.96
C ASP A 157 -25.18 -4.59 12.50
N GLU A 158 -26.10 -5.18 11.74
CA GLU A 158 -26.27 -4.91 10.30
C GLU A 158 -26.78 -3.50 10.03
N ALA A 159 -27.72 -2.99 10.84
CA ALA A 159 -28.26 -1.65 10.66
C ALA A 159 -27.19 -0.56 10.93
N GLU A 160 -26.33 -0.79 11.92
CA GLU A 160 -25.18 0.07 12.21
C GLU A 160 -24.09 -0.06 11.14
N ALA A 161 -23.87 -1.25 10.57
CA ALA A 161 -22.99 -1.45 9.44
C ALA A 161 -23.43 -0.63 8.22
N GLU A 162 -24.72 -0.65 7.88
CA GLU A 162 -25.29 0.17 6.81
C GLU A 162 -25.11 1.68 7.07
N LYS A 163 -25.32 2.15 8.30
CA LYS A 163 -25.09 3.55 8.67
C LYS A 163 -23.63 3.95 8.51
N ARG A 164 -22.70 3.11 8.97
CA ARG A 164 -21.25 3.36 8.84
C ARG A 164 -20.82 3.35 7.39
N TYR A 165 -21.30 2.39 6.61
CA TYR A 165 -21.04 2.31 5.17
C TYR A 165 -21.60 3.52 4.41
N ALA A 166 -22.83 3.96 4.73
CA ALA A 166 -23.42 5.15 4.13
C ALA A 166 -22.62 6.43 4.45
N LYS A 167 -22.06 6.54 5.67
CA LYS A 167 -21.14 7.64 6.03
C LYS A 167 -19.84 7.58 5.23
N LEU A 168 -19.30 6.38 4.97
CA LEU A 168 -18.11 6.20 4.12
C LEU A 168 -18.39 6.64 2.67
N ARG A 169 -19.56 6.31 2.11
CA ARG A 169 -19.96 6.73 0.75
C ARG A 169 -20.20 8.23 0.61
N LYS A 170 -20.77 8.90 1.61
CA LYS A 170 -21.09 10.34 1.55
C LYS A 170 -19.88 11.28 1.66
N LEU A 171 -18.68 10.73 1.79
CA LEU A 171 -17.42 11.47 1.75
C LEU A 171 -16.82 11.56 0.34
N GLU A 172 -17.48 10.99 -0.68
CA GLU A 172 -17.24 11.19 -2.12
C GLU A 172 -17.81 12.53 -2.60
#